data_AF-A0A132A971-F1
#
_entry.id   AF-A0A132A971-F1
#
_cell.length_a   1.000
_cell.length_b   1.000
_cell.length_c   1.000
_cell.angle_alpha   90.00
_cell.angle_beta   90.00
_cell.angle_gamma   90.00
#
_symmetry.space_group_name_H-M   'P 1'
#
loop_
_entity.id
_entity.type
_entity.pdbx_description
1 polymer ?
#
loop_
_entity_poly.entity_id
_entity_poly.type
_entity_poly.pdbx_seq_one_letter_code
_entity_poly.pdbx_strand_id
1 'polypeptide(L)'
;MFLLGFLFLVALHNGSIVNAFYYRQPNEPQTIPIFFATNEDRKSDAFQPQPALFMIGSDVVSMDSQICSGGFVEHCLIQANQDGEQQLLSKSTIDNQTDLMVKDRKISIEFDGMCQIVIRFLDCINLHHQRCNPSLNNHQNLDDDVFYQSWKKMCDADSKTRNKYLQHGKCIKHALSNNNGQEQCQEIFQSYFMSPQFTMDSIENTVQHGCCAFNKWQHCIDSLIQQQCGSEAVQAIQNLIEEASGGLYL
;
A
#
# COMPACT_ATOMS: atom_id res chain seq x y z
N MET A 1 -0.62 -5.50 -4.50
CA MET A 1 0.48 -4.86 -5.25
C MET A 1 0.15 -3.45 -5.75
N PHE A 2 -1.08 -3.14 -6.19
CA PHE A 2 -1.56 -1.74 -6.31
C PHE A 2 -1.25 -0.91 -5.06
N LEU A 3 -1.37 -1.54 -3.87
CA LEU A 3 -0.94 -1.01 -2.58
C LEU A 3 0.46 -0.39 -2.55
N LEU A 4 1.47 -0.89 -3.29
CA LEU A 4 2.86 -0.46 -3.12
C LEU A 4 3.13 0.91 -3.72
N GLY A 5 2.77 1.12 -4.99
CA GLY A 5 2.84 2.44 -5.61
C GLY A 5 1.94 3.45 -4.89
N PHE A 6 0.83 2.95 -4.35
CA PHE A 6 -0.13 3.76 -3.61
C PHE A 6 0.37 4.17 -2.22
N LEU A 7 0.81 3.22 -1.39
CA LEU A 7 1.39 3.48 -0.07
C LEU A 7 2.65 4.34 -0.18
N PHE A 8 3.39 4.24 -1.28
CA PHE A 8 4.49 5.14 -1.58
C PHE A 8 3.98 6.58 -1.78
N LEU A 9 2.92 6.81 -2.57
CA LEU A 9 2.29 8.13 -2.70
C LEU A 9 1.73 8.66 -1.37
N VAL A 10 1.15 7.79 -0.54
CA VAL A 10 0.68 8.14 0.82
C VAL A 10 1.83 8.61 1.71
N ALA A 11 2.96 7.89 1.64
CA ALA A 11 4.17 8.23 2.35
C ALA A 11 4.74 9.58 1.91
N LEU A 12 4.63 9.92 0.63
CA LEU A 12 5.04 11.22 0.12
C LEU A 12 4.10 12.35 0.53
N HIS A 13 2.79 12.14 0.48
CA HIS A 13 1.81 13.20 0.75
C HIS A 13 1.77 13.61 2.23
N ASN A 14 1.90 12.66 3.15
CA ASN A 14 1.68 12.95 4.57
C ASN A 14 2.80 13.75 5.26
N GLY A 15 3.94 14.01 4.59
CA GLY A 15 5.08 14.82 5.11
C GLY A 15 5.81 14.25 6.34
N SER A 16 5.08 13.59 7.24
CA SER A 16 5.53 12.94 8.46
C SER A 16 6.37 11.69 8.17
N ILE A 17 6.10 10.99 7.06
CA ILE A 17 6.91 9.85 6.64
C ILE A 17 8.20 10.32 5.96
N VAL A 18 8.16 11.43 5.23
CA VAL A 18 9.39 12.06 4.71
C VAL A 18 10.31 12.44 5.87
N ASN A 19 9.78 13.03 6.95
CA ASN A 19 10.55 13.24 8.18
C ASN A 19 11.04 11.93 8.84
N ALA A 20 10.25 10.85 8.81
CA ALA A 20 10.66 9.53 9.32
C ALA A 20 11.83 8.91 8.53
N PHE A 21 11.92 9.17 7.22
CA PHE A 21 13.08 8.79 6.40
C PHE A 21 14.28 9.74 6.59
N TYR A 22 14.03 11.04 6.86
CA TYR A 22 15.08 12.03 7.13
C TYR A 22 15.81 11.84 8.47
N TYR A 23 15.18 11.19 9.45
CA TYR A 23 15.83 10.88 10.74
C TYR A 23 16.77 9.67 10.71
N ARG A 24 17.01 9.07 9.54
CA ARG A 24 17.97 7.97 9.41
C ARG A 24 19.40 8.50 9.36
N GLN A 25 20.26 7.99 10.23
CA GLN A 25 21.65 8.45 10.33
C GLN A 25 22.42 8.25 9.00
N PRO A 26 23.31 9.19 8.62
CA PRO A 26 23.96 9.22 7.31
C PRO A 26 24.91 8.05 6.98
N ASN A 27 25.08 7.07 7.89
CA ASN A 27 26.09 6.02 7.78
C ASN A 27 25.52 4.59 7.63
N GLU A 28 24.20 4.40 7.49
CA GLU A 28 23.64 3.07 7.21
C GLU A 28 23.60 2.76 5.70
N PRO A 29 24.06 1.58 5.26
CA PRO A 29 23.95 1.17 3.87
C PRO A 29 22.48 1.10 3.43
N GLN A 30 22.16 1.79 2.34
CA GLN A 30 20.83 1.80 1.74
C GLN A 30 20.51 0.42 1.14
N THR A 31 19.89 -0.43 1.92
CA THR A 31 19.08 -1.52 1.38
C THR A 31 17.64 -1.09 1.55
N ILE A 32 16.95 -0.85 0.43
CA ILE A 32 15.49 -0.76 0.43
C ILE A 32 15.03 -2.23 0.40
N PRO A 33 14.57 -2.81 1.52
CA PRO A 33 14.00 -4.14 1.48
C PRO A 33 12.78 -4.11 0.57
N ILE A 34 12.84 -4.92 -0.51
CA ILE A 34 11.69 -5.20 -1.36
C ILE A 34 10.77 -6.12 -0.54
N PHE A 35 9.92 -5.53 0.28
CA PHE A 35 8.88 -6.25 0.99
C PHE A 35 7.75 -6.56 0.00
N PHE A 36 7.20 -7.77 0.09
CA PHE A 36 6.10 -8.36 -0.70
C PHE A 36 6.50 -9.14 -1.96
N ALA A 37 6.73 -10.44 -1.75
CA ALA A 37 6.67 -11.46 -2.79
C ALA A 37 5.22 -11.69 -3.24
N THR A 38 5.02 -11.96 -4.52
CA THR A 38 3.72 -12.36 -5.08
C THR A 38 3.31 -13.74 -4.56
N ASN A 39 2.02 -13.90 -4.32
CA ASN A 39 1.41 -15.12 -3.75
C ASN A 39 1.08 -16.15 -4.84
N GLU A 40 2.02 -16.41 -5.74
CA GLU A 40 1.91 -17.52 -6.70
C GLU A 40 3.09 -18.49 -6.48
N ASP A 41 2.75 -19.68 -6.00
CA ASP A 41 3.56 -20.90 -5.92
C ASP A 41 4.79 -20.96 -4.99
N ARG A 42 4.75 -20.32 -3.82
CA ARG A 42 5.59 -20.76 -2.69
C ARG A 42 4.83 -21.72 -1.79
N LYS A 43 5.22 -23.01 -1.84
CA LYS A 43 4.97 -23.95 -0.75
C LYS A 43 5.40 -23.27 0.56
N SER A 44 4.47 -23.24 1.51
CA SER A 44 4.63 -22.62 2.81
C SER A 44 5.77 -23.29 3.59
N ASP A 45 6.96 -22.72 3.49
CA ASP A 45 7.90 -22.76 4.60
C ASP A 45 7.46 -21.64 5.55
N ALA A 46 7.02 -22.04 6.75
CA ALA A 46 6.57 -21.13 7.79
C ALA A 46 7.60 -20.02 8.00
N PHE A 47 7.22 -18.77 7.70
CA PHE A 47 7.99 -17.61 8.11
C PHE A 47 7.93 -17.54 9.63
N GLN A 48 8.95 -18.11 10.29
CA GLN A 48 9.20 -17.86 11.70
C GLN A 48 9.70 -16.41 11.79
N PRO A 49 8.95 -15.47 12.38
CA PRO A 49 9.49 -14.15 12.64
C PRO A 49 10.69 -14.35 13.56
N GLN A 50 11.90 -14.18 13.04
CA GLN A 50 13.06 -14.06 13.90
C GLN A 50 12.83 -12.77 14.71
N PRO A 51 12.80 -12.82 16.05
CA PRO A 51 12.82 -11.60 16.83
C PRO A 51 14.08 -10.85 16.42
N ALA A 52 13.91 -9.64 15.90
CA ALA A 52 15.02 -8.71 15.74
C ALA A 52 15.56 -8.43 17.15
N LEU A 53 16.54 -9.24 17.56
CA LEU A 53 17.31 -9.08 18.78
C LEU A 53 18.21 -7.86 18.57
N PHE A 54 17.65 -6.67 18.78
CA PHE A 54 18.46 -5.51 19.10
C PHE A 54 19.02 -5.75 20.50
N MET A 55 20.26 -6.23 20.57
CA MET A 55 21.05 -6.26 21.80
C MET A 55 21.41 -4.82 22.16
N ILE A 56 20.48 -4.14 22.81
CA ILE A 56 20.74 -2.87 23.50
C ILE A 56 21.03 -3.24 24.95
N GLY A 57 22.14 -2.72 25.48
CA GLY A 57 22.60 -2.97 26.84
C GLY A 57 21.54 -2.69 27.90
N SER A 58 21.76 -3.30 29.07
CA SER A 58 20.88 -3.57 30.21
C SER A 58 20.14 -2.40 30.90
N ASP A 59 19.80 -1.32 30.20
CA ASP A 59 18.93 -0.29 30.72
C ASP A 59 17.51 -0.56 30.25
N VAL A 60 16.57 -0.69 31.20
CA VAL A 60 15.13 -0.69 30.94
C VAL A 60 14.74 0.72 30.48
N VAL A 61 15.12 1.05 29.25
CA VAL A 61 14.60 2.21 28.53
C VAL A 61 13.12 1.91 28.34
N SER A 62 12.28 2.77 28.90
CA SER A 62 10.82 2.72 28.71
C SER A 62 10.51 2.44 27.24
N MET A 63 9.82 1.33 26.94
CA MET A 63 9.41 0.97 25.57
C MET A 63 8.73 2.14 24.86
N ASP A 64 8.14 3.06 25.62
CA ASP A 64 7.42 4.23 25.10
C ASP A 64 8.32 5.26 24.41
N SER A 65 9.61 5.39 24.78
CA SER A 65 10.50 6.39 24.15
C SER A 65 11.11 5.91 22.83
N GLN A 66 11.16 4.60 22.57
CA GLN A 66 11.60 4.07 21.29
C GLN A 66 10.48 4.06 20.24
N ILE A 67 9.22 4.02 20.67
CA ILE A 67 8.08 3.98 19.74
C ILE A 67 8.06 5.21 18.82
N CYS A 68 8.40 6.39 19.32
CA CYS A 68 8.41 7.63 18.53
C CYS A 68 9.68 7.87 17.70
N SER A 69 10.63 6.93 17.73
CA SER A 69 11.81 6.98 16.87
C SER A 69 11.53 6.40 15.47
N GLY A 70 12.47 6.57 14.53
CA GLY A 70 12.31 6.14 13.14
C GLY A 70 11.92 4.65 12.99
N GLY A 71 11.32 4.30 11.84
CA GLY A 71 10.93 2.91 11.54
C GLY A 71 9.48 2.55 11.89
N PHE A 72 8.68 3.46 12.48
CA PHE A 72 7.28 3.17 12.79
C PHE A 72 6.43 2.85 11.54
N VAL A 73 6.77 3.40 10.37
CA VAL A 73 6.09 3.12 9.11
C VAL A 73 6.23 1.65 8.75
N GLU A 74 7.43 1.10 8.88
CA GLU A 74 7.70 -0.33 8.66
C GLU A 74 6.95 -1.18 9.67
N HIS A 75 6.93 -0.78 10.95
CA HIS A 75 6.13 -1.44 11.98
C HIS A 75 4.63 -1.47 11.63
N CYS A 76 4.04 -0.32 11.29
CA CYS A 76 2.63 -0.23 10.91
C CYS A 76 2.31 -1.06 9.67
N LEU A 77 3.22 -1.09 8.70
CA LEU A 77 3.05 -1.90 7.50
C LEU A 77 3.10 -3.40 7.81
N ILE A 78 4.08 -3.84 8.61
CA ILE A 78 4.18 -5.24 9.04
C ILE A 78 2.92 -5.65 9.82
N GLN A 79 2.49 -4.82 10.77
CA GLN A 79 1.30 -5.07 11.59
C GLN A 79 0.03 -5.17 10.72
N ALA A 80 -0.18 -4.21 9.82
CA ALA A 80 -1.35 -4.21 8.95
C ALA A 80 -1.42 -5.44 8.04
N ASN A 81 -0.28 -5.92 7.53
CA ASN A 81 -0.22 -7.14 6.72
C ASN A 81 -0.51 -8.39 7.55
N GLN A 82 0.12 -8.53 8.71
CA GLN A 82 -0.13 -9.67 9.61
C GLN A 82 -1.61 -9.78 9.97
N ASP A 83 -2.24 -8.66 10.33
CA ASP A 83 -3.65 -8.65 10.69
C ASP A 83 -4.56 -8.90 9.47
N GLY A 84 -4.16 -8.44 8.28
CA GLY A 84 -4.89 -8.64 7.03
C GLY A 84 -4.92 -10.10 6.58
N GLU A 85 -3.78 -10.79 6.64
CA GLU A 85 -3.67 -12.20 6.28
C GLU A 85 -4.55 -13.09 7.16
N GLN A 86 -4.57 -12.86 8.47
CA GLN A 86 -5.39 -13.63 9.41
C GLN A 86 -6.89 -13.52 9.08
N GLN A 87 -7.35 -12.35 8.61
CA GLN A 87 -8.75 -12.17 8.24
C GLN A 87 -9.12 -12.81 6.91
N LEU A 88 -8.22 -12.75 5.91
CA LEU A 88 -8.43 -13.44 4.64
C LEU A 88 -8.57 -14.95 4.85
N LEU A 89 -7.73 -15.55 5.70
CA LEU A 89 -7.80 -16.97 6.06
C LEU A 89 -9.11 -17.32 6.79
N SER A 90 -9.60 -16.44 7.66
CA SER A 90 -10.87 -16.66 8.37
C SER A 90 -12.08 -16.64 7.42
N LYS A 91 -12.07 -15.77 6.40
CA LYS A 91 -13.16 -15.64 5.42
C LYS A 91 -13.15 -16.75 4.37
N SER A 92 -12.00 -17.32 4.03
CA SER A 92 -11.91 -18.39 3.01
C SER A 92 -12.43 -19.75 3.47
N THR A 93 -12.69 -19.94 4.77
CA THR A 93 -13.06 -21.25 5.34
C THR A 93 -14.56 -21.55 5.23
N ILE A 94 -15.34 -20.62 4.71
CA ILE A 94 -16.79 -20.76 4.53
C ILE A 94 -17.04 -20.66 3.03
N ASP A 95 -17.34 -21.79 2.35
CA ASP A 95 -18.34 -21.88 1.26
C ASP A 95 -18.19 -23.15 0.39
N ASN A 96 -19.16 -24.05 0.50
CA ASN A 96 -19.48 -25.07 -0.49
C ASN A 96 -20.54 -24.52 -1.46
N GLN A 97 -20.16 -23.61 -2.38
CA GLN A 97 -21.08 -23.02 -3.36
C GLN A 97 -20.55 -23.10 -4.80
N THR A 98 -21.47 -22.98 -5.76
CA THR A 98 -21.32 -23.21 -7.21
C THR A 98 -20.31 -22.30 -7.93
N ASP A 99 -19.58 -22.89 -8.89
CA ASP A 99 -18.32 -22.43 -9.52
C ASP A 99 -18.31 -21.02 -10.16
N LEU A 100 -19.47 -20.48 -10.56
CA LEU A 100 -19.58 -19.15 -11.20
C LEU A 100 -19.75 -18.01 -10.18
N MET A 101 -20.54 -18.22 -9.12
CA MET A 101 -20.68 -17.22 -8.04
C MET A 101 -19.40 -17.14 -7.20
N VAL A 102 -18.59 -18.20 -7.18
CA VAL A 102 -17.32 -18.26 -6.45
C VAL A 102 -16.26 -17.32 -7.03
N LYS A 103 -16.22 -17.11 -8.36
CA LYS A 103 -15.15 -16.31 -9.00
C LYS A 103 -15.27 -14.81 -8.74
N ASP A 104 -16.47 -14.25 -8.87
CA ASP A 104 -16.68 -12.82 -8.60
C ASP A 104 -16.54 -12.53 -7.09
N ARG A 105 -16.95 -13.48 -6.25
CA ARG A 105 -16.74 -13.43 -4.81
C ARG A 105 -15.25 -13.37 -4.45
N LYS A 106 -14.39 -14.15 -5.11
CA LYS A 106 -12.95 -14.16 -4.84
C LYS A 106 -12.32 -12.78 -5.02
N ILE A 107 -12.65 -12.06 -6.09
CA ILE A 107 -12.09 -10.72 -6.36
C ILE A 107 -12.60 -9.70 -5.35
N SER A 108 -13.88 -9.79 -4.97
CA SER A 108 -14.44 -8.93 -3.91
C SER A 108 -13.75 -9.17 -2.56
N ILE A 109 -13.49 -10.44 -2.20
CA ILE A 109 -12.74 -10.80 -0.98
C ILE A 109 -11.31 -10.27 -1.03
N GLU A 110 -10.61 -10.41 -2.15
CA GLU A 110 -9.26 -9.88 -2.33
C GLU A 110 -9.24 -8.35 -2.19
N PHE A 111 -10.23 -7.65 -2.75
CA PHE A 111 -10.39 -6.21 -2.62
C PHE A 111 -10.70 -5.78 -1.17
N ASP A 112 -11.58 -6.51 -0.48
CA ASP A 112 -11.87 -6.27 0.95
C ASP A 112 -10.61 -6.43 1.81
N GLY A 113 -9.79 -7.46 1.54
CA GLY A 113 -8.53 -7.66 2.23
C GLY A 113 -7.56 -6.50 2.01
N MET A 114 -7.46 -6.03 0.77
CA MET A 114 -6.66 -4.85 0.42
C MET A 114 -7.11 -3.61 1.22
N CYS A 115 -8.41 -3.35 1.25
CA CYS A 115 -9.04 -2.27 2.01
C CYS A 115 -8.70 -2.32 3.50
N GLN A 116 -8.80 -3.50 4.10
CA GLN A 116 -8.48 -3.69 5.52
C GLN A 116 -7.02 -3.41 5.83
N ILE A 117 -6.09 -3.87 4.97
CA ILE A 117 -4.66 -3.60 5.15
C ILE A 117 -4.40 -2.09 5.10
N VAL A 118 -4.94 -1.36 4.12
CA VAL A 118 -4.71 0.08 4.03
C VAL A 118 -5.33 0.84 5.20
N ILE A 119 -6.59 0.56 5.54
CA ILE A 119 -7.26 1.27 6.66
C ILE A 119 -6.50 1.04 7.96
N ARG A 120 -6.07 -0.20 8.26
CA ARG A 120 -5.27 -0.50 9.45
C ARG A 120 -3.92 0.18 9.46
N PHE A 121 -3.26 0.23 8.30
CA PHE A 121 -2.00 0.93 8.17
C PHE A 121 -2.16 2.43 8.49
N LEU A 122 -3.21 3.07 7.96
CA LEU A 122 -3.53 4.46 8.24
C LEU A 122 -3.91 4.68 9.71
N ASP A 123 -4.74 3.80 10.28
CA ASP A 123 -5.09 3.84 11.70
C ASP A 123 -3.84 3.72 12.59
N CYS A 124 -2.89 2.84 12.24
CA CYS A 124 -1.63 2.70 12.96
C CYS A 124 -0.77 3.97 12.89
N ILE A 125 -0.62 4.57 11.70
CA ILE A 125 0.09 5.86 11.55
C ILE A 125 -0.56 6.93 12.42
N ASN A 126 -1.89 6.99 12.47
CA ASN A 126 -2.59 7.95 13.31
C ASN A 126 -2.30 7.78 14.78
N LEU A 127 -2.44 6.56 15.28
CA LEU A 127 -2.25 6.23 16.68
C LEU A 127 -0.83 6.57 17.09
N HIS A 128 0.14 6.27 16.22
CA HIS A 128 1.52 6.67 16.40
C HIS A 128 1.68 8.20 16.43
N HIS A 129 1.12 8.91 15.46
CA HIS A 129 1.19 10.37 15.39
C HIS A 129 0.57 11.04 16.63
N GLN A 130 -0.62 10.61 17.07
CA GLN A 130 -1.29 11.11 18.28
C GLN A 130 -0.49 10.84 19.55
N ARG A 131 0.16 9.67 19.62
CA ARG A 131 1.00 9.28 20.75
C ARG A 131 2.28 10.10 20.82
N CYS A 132 2.89 10.37 19.67
CA CYS A 132 4.20 11.02 19.58
C CYS A 132 4.12 12.55 19.50
N ASN A 133 2.97 13.10 19.11
CA ASN A 133 2.73 14.54 19.04
C ASN A 133 1.50 14.96 19.86
N PRO A 134 1.48 14.71 21.18
CA PRO A 134 0.29 14.95 21.99
C PRO A 134 -0.12 16.43 22.07
N SER A 135 0.81 17.35 21.78
CA SER A 135 0.54 18.78 21.68
C SER A 135 -0.25 19.19 20.43
N LEU A 136 -0.27 18.34 19.39
CA LEU A 136 -1.07 18.53 18.17
C LEU A 136 -2.48 17.90 18.26
N ASN A 137 -2.81 17.19 19.35
CA ASN A 137 -4.06 16.45 19.52
C ASN A 137 -5.35 17.29 19.44
N ASN A 138 -5.26 18.61 19.42
CA ASN A 138 -6.44 19.48 19.35
C ASN A 138 -6.90 19.84 17.92
N HIS A 139 -6.16 19.52 16.84
CA HIS A 139 -6.47 20.11 15.51
C HIS A 139 -6.48 19.17 14.29
N GLN A 140 -6.08 17.91 14.39
CA GLN A 140 -6.09 17.00 13.23
C GLN A 140 -6.61 15.63 13.63
N ASN A 141 -7.93 15.46 13.57
CA ASN A 141 -8.53 14.15 13.61
C ASN A 141 -8.32 13.50 12.24
N LEU A 142 -7.85 12.26 12.18
CA LEU A 142 -7.72 11.54 10.89
C LEU A 142 -9.05 11.41 10.15
N ASP A 143 -10.17 11.51 10.88
CA ASP A 143 -11.48 11.55 10.23
C ASP A 143 -11.65 12.79 9.32
N ASP A 144 -10.82 13.82 9.47
CA ASP A 144 -10.77 14.98 8.56
C ASP A 144 -9.70 14.80 7.45
N ASP A 145 -8.89 13.73 7.51
CA ASP A 145 -7.88 13.44 6.50
C ASP A 145 -8.55 12.94 5.21
N VAL A 146 -8.34 13.69 4.13
CA VAL A 146 -8.95 13.44 2.83
C VAL A 146 -8.57 12.05 2.32
N PHE A 147 -7.34 11.63 2.55
CA PHE A 147 -6.85 10.35 2.07
C PHE A 147 -7.54 9.17 2.80
N TYR A 148 -7.64 9.25 4.12
CA TYR A 148 -8.33 8.26 4.95
C TYR A 148 -9.82 8.15 4.59
N GLN A 149 -10.50 9.28 4.42
CA GLN A 149 -11.91 9.30 4.02
C GLN A 149 -12.13 8.71 2.62
N SER A 150 -11.22 8.99 1.70
CA SER A 150 -11.22 8.39 0.38
C SER A 150 -11.13 6.87 0.41
N TRP A 151 -10.22 6.31 1.22
CA TRP A 151 -10.15 4.86 1.39
C TRP A 151 -11.41 4.29 2.04
N LYS A 152 -11.94 4.92 3.10
CA LYS A 152 -13.20 4.49 3.72
C LYS A 152 -14.35 4.45 2.69
N LYS A 153 -14.53 5.52 1.91
CA LYS A 153 -15.57 5.63 0.89
C LYS A 153 -15.37 4.65 -0.26
N MET A 154 -14.13 4.42 -0.68
CA MET A 154 -13.82 3.43 -1.72
C MET A 154 -14.06 1.99 -1.23
N CYS A 155 -13.77 1.72 0.04
CA CYS A 155 -13.88 0.39 0.63
C CYS A 155 -15.30 0.00 1.06
N ASP A 156 -16.20 0.97 1.14
CA ASP A 156 -17.63 0.73 1.35
C ASP A 156 -18.20 -0.25 0.30
N ALA A 157 -19.04 -1.19 0.73
CA ALA A 157 -19.62 -2.21 -0.15
C ALA A 157 -20.55 -1.61 -1.22
N ASP A 158 -21.21 -0.51 -0.90
CA ASP A 158 -22.12 0.21 -1.80
C ASP A 158 -21.38 1.26 -2.65
N SER A 159 -20.06 1.35 -2.51
CA SER A 159 -19.22 2.27 -3.28
C SER A 159 -19.34 2.03 -4.78
N LYS A 160 -19.76 3.06 -5.51
CA LYS A 160 -19.87 3.01 -6.99
C LYS A 160 -18.52 2.72 -7.64
N THR A 161 -17.45 3.30 -7.11
CA THR A 161 -16.08 3.11 -7.62
C THR A 161 -15.62 1.67 -7.45
N ARG A 162 -15.80 1.10 -6.24
CA ARG A 162 -15.54 -0.32 -5.97
C ARG A 162 -16.35 -1.21 -6.91
N ASN A 163 -17.66 -0.99 -6.99
CA ASN A 163 -18.55 -1.86 -7.76
C ASN A 163 -18.23 -1.82 -9.25
N LYS A 164 -17.88 -0.65 -9.80
CA LYS A 164 -17.42 -0.52 -11.19
C LYS A 164 -16.06 -1.22 -11.41
N TYR A 165 -15.13 -1.11 -10.46
CA TYR A 165 -13.88 -1.88 -10.53
C TYR A 165 -14.14 -3.40 -10.51
N LEU A 166 -14.97 -3.89 -9.58
CA LEU A 166 -15.25 -5.31 -9.42
C LEU A 166 -15.92 -5.93 -10.67
N GLN A 167 -16.74 -5.16 -11.40
CA GLN A 167 -17.30 -5.59 -12.69
C GLN A 167 -16.23 -5.95 -13.73
N HIS A 168 -15.08 -5.28 -13.71
CA HIS A 168 -13.96 -5.54 -14.62
C HIS A 168 -12.80 -6.29 -13.96
N GLY A 169 -12.84 -6.50 -12.65
CA GLY A 169 -11.71 -6.97 -11.85
C GLY A 169 -11.12 -8.28 -12.34
N LYS A 170 -11.93 -9.20 -12.87
CA LYS A 170 -11.45 -10.47 -13.42
C LYS A 170 -10.60 -10.27 -14.66
N CYS A 171 -11.07 -9.44 -15.58
CA CYS A 171 -10.32 -9.14 -16.80
C CYS A 171 -9.06 -8.35 -16.45
N ILE A 172 -9.16 -7.33 -15.60
CA ILE A 172 -8.01 -6.53 -15.16
C ILE A 172 -6.94 -7.42 -14.52
N LYS A 173 -7.32 -8.29 -13.58
CA LYS A 173 -6.40 -9.23 -12.95
C LYS A 173 -5.73 -10.13 -13.99
N HIS A 174 -6.50 -10.69 -14.92
CA HIS A 174 -5.93 -11.50 -16.00
C HIS A 174 -4.96 -10.71 -16.87
N ALA A 175 -5.31 -9.48 -17.24
CA ALA A 175 -4.49 -8.63 -18.10
C ALA A 175 -3.14 -8.29 -17.46
N LEU A 176 -3.12 -8.09 -16.14
CA LEU A 176 -1.91 -7.79 -15.38
C LEU A 176 -1.09 -9.04 -15.07
N SER A 177 -1.71 -10.19 -14.80
CA SER A 177 -0.99 -11.44 -14.56
C SER A 177 -0.43 -12.07 -15.85
N ASN A 178 -1.09 -11.83 -17.00
CA ASN A 178 -0.66 -12.42 -18.26
C ASN A 178 0.66 -11.81 -18.75
N ASN A 179 1.55 -12.65 -19.30
CA ASN A 179 2.86 -12.26 -19.85
C ASN A 179 3.73 -11.42 -18.89
N ASN A 180 3.58 -11.59 -17.58
CA ASN A 180 4.28 -10.81 -16.55
C ASN A 180 4.03 -9.29 -16.65
N GLY A 181 2.87 -8.86 -17.19
CA GLY A 181 2.56 -7.45 -17.39
C GLY A 181 2.67 -6.61 -16.11
N GLN A 182 2.27 -7.18 -14.97
CA GLN A 182 2.39 -6.58 -13.65
C GLN A 182 3.85 -6.33 -13.25
N GLU A 183 4.72 -7.31 -13.44
CA GLU A 183 6.16 -7.21 -13.13
C GLU A 183 6.81 -6.15 -14.03
N GLN A 184 6.49 -6.16 -15.32
CA GLN A 184 6.99 -5.17 -16.28
C GLN A 184 6.63 -3.74 -15.87
N CYS A 185 5.37 -3.48 -15.51
CA CYS A 185 4.98 -2.14 -15.06
C CYS A 185 5.66 -1.77 -13.73
N GLN A 186 5.85 -2.73 -12.83
CA GLN A 186 6.55 -2.52 -11.56
C GLN A 186 8.02 -2.17 -11.76
N GLU A 187 8.73 -2.87 -12.65
CA GLU A 187 10.12 -2.59 -12.99
C GLU A 187 10.29 -1.16 -13.50
N ILE A 188 9.35 -0.68 -14.34
CA ILE A 188 9.32 0.72 -14.77
C ILE A 188 9.25 1.65 -13.56
N PHE A 189 8.32 1.42 -12.63
CA PHE A 189 8.19 2.25 -11.43
C PHE A 189 9.48 2.26 -10.59
N GLN A 190 10.06 1.08 -10.35
CA GLN A 190 11.26 0.93 -9.53
C GLN A 190 12.50 1.56 -10.17
N SER A 191 12.62 1.50 -11.50
CA SER A 191 13.76 2.04 -12.25
C SER A 191 14.00 3.54 -11.99
N TYR A 192 12.93 4.29 -11.70
CA TYR A 192 13.02 5.71 -11.34
C TYR A 192 13.75 5.95 -10.01
N PHE A 193 13.57 5.08 -9.03
CA PHE A 193 14.21 5.20 -7.72
C PHE A 193 15.61 4.59 -7.67
N MET A 194 15.94 3.76 -8.66
CA MET A 194 17.30 3.23 -8.87
C MET A 194 18.16 4.14 -9.74
N SER A 195 17.57 5.20 -10.32
CA SER A 195 18.28 6.17 -11.13
C SER A 195 19.32 6.91 -10.29
N PRO A 196 20.55 7.15 -10.80
CA PRO A 196 21.55 7.99 -10.13
C PRO A 196 21.08 9.44 -9.89
N GLN A 197 20.01 9.88 -10.57
CA GLN A 197 19.42 11.20 -10.40
C GLN A 197 18.45 11.27 -9.22
N PHE A 198 18.00 10.12 -8.72
CA PHE A 198 17.13 10.07 -7.55
C PHE A 198 17.96 10.17 -6.28
N THR A 199 17.62 11.16 -5.47
CA THR A 199 18.22 11.39 -4.16
C THR A 199 17.11 11.74 -3.16
N MET A 200 17.19 11.17 -1.95
CA MET A 200 16.23 11.44 -0.87
C MET A 200 16.54 12.73 -0.09
N ASP A 201 17.54 13.49 -0.52
CA ASP A 201 17.99 14.74 0.12
C ASP A 201 17.06 15.93 -0.12
N SER A 202 16.04 15.78 -0.97
CA SER A 202 15.02 16.79 -1.23
C SER A 202 13.63 16.18 -1.36
N ILE A 203 12.67 16.73 -0.61
CA ILE A 203 11.25 16.39 -0.71
C ILE A 203 10.74 16.70 -2.12
N GLU A 204 11.13 17.85 -2.67
CA GLU A 204 10.74 18.26 -4.03
C GLU A 204 11.26 17.25 -5.06
N ASN A 205 12.53 16.83 -4.97
CA ASN A 205 13.10 15.83 -5.87
C ASN A 205 12.35 14.49 -5.76
N THR A 206 12.03 14.09 -4.53
CA THR A 206 11.32 12.84 -4.24
C THR A 206 9.90 12.86 -4.81
N VAL A 207 9.18 13.97 -4.64
CA VAL A 207 7.84 14.15 -5.20
C VAL A 207 7.88 14.17 -6.74
N GLN A 208 8.78 14.95 -7.35
CA GLN A 208 8.89 15.03 -8.80
C GLN A 208 9.19 13.66 -9.43
N HIS A 209 10.15 12.91 -8.88
CA HIS A 209 10.46 11.56 -9.35
C HIS A 209 9.32 10.59 -9.07
N GLY A 210 8.68 10.67 -7.91
CA GLY A 210 7.52 9.86 -7.56
C GLY A 210 6.36 10.04 -8.52
N CYS A 211 6.01 11.29 -8.86
CA CYS A 211 4.96 11.61 -9.83
C CYS A 211 5.31 11.09 -11.22
N CYS A 212 6.56 11.28 -11.67
CA CYS A 212 7.00 10.79 -12.98
C CYS A 212 6.95 9.26 -13.07
N ALA A 213 7.44 8.57 -12.03
CA ALA A 213 7.40 7.12 -11.92
C ALA A 213 5.95 6.60 -11.93
N PHE A 214 5.07 7.25 -11.15
CA PHE A 214 3.66 6.90 -11.08
C PHE A 214 2.96 7.05 -12.43
N ASN A 215 3.16 8.18 -13.12
CA ASN A 215 2.54 8.42 -14.43
C ASN A 215 2.97 7.38 -15.48
N LYS A 216 4.25 6.96 -15.47
CA LYS A 216 4.72 5.89 -16.36
C LYS A 216 4.14 4.53 -15.99
N TRP A 217 4.13 4.21 -14.70
CA TRP A 217 3.53 2.98 -14.20
C TRP A 217 2.05 2.88 -14.57
N GLN A 218 1.29 3.94 -14.32
CA GLN A 218 -0.13 3.99 -14.64
C GLN A 218 -0.35 3.83 -16.15
N HIS A 219 0.42 4.53 -16.98
CA HIS A 219 0.30 4.39 -18.44
C HIS A 219 0.58 2.96 -18.93
N CYS A 220 1.53 2.27 -18.30
CA CYS A 220 1.80 0.85 -18.58
C CYS A 220 0.59 -0.03 -18.24
N ILE A 221 0.02 0.14 -17.04
CA ILE A 221 -1.18 -0.57 -16.59
C ILE A 221 -2.37 -0.31 -17.50
N ASP A 222 -2.63 0.96 -17.84
CA ASP A 222 -3.72 1.38 -18.70
C ASP A 222 -3.59 0.77 -20.09
N SER A 223 -2.39 0.74 -20.66
CA SER A 223 -2.14 0.11 -21.97
C SER A 223 -2.44 -1.39 -21.97
N LEU A 224 -2.00 -2.12 -20.94
CA LEU A 224 -2.26 -3.56 -20.81
C LEU A 224 -3.76 -3.86 -20.66
N ILE A 225 -4.45 -3.09 -19.83
CA ILE A 225 -5.89 -3.24 -19.60
C ILE A 225 -6.68 -2.84 -20.85
N GLN A 226 -6.30 -1.75 -21.54
CA GLN A 226 -6.96 -1.30 -22.75
C GLN A 226 -6.94 -2.37 -23.85
N GLN A 227 -5.80 -3.05 -24.03
CA GLN A 227 -5.63 -4.07 -25.06
C GLN A 227 -6.48 -5.33 -24.80
N GLN A 228 -6.67 -5.71 -23.54
CA GLN A 228 -7.33 -6.97 -23.18
C GLN A 228 -8.78 -6.81 -22.73
N CYS A 229 -9.12 -5.68 -22.10
CA CYS A 229 -10.37 -5.46 -21.39
C CYS A 229 -11.19 -4.27 -21.90
N GLY A 230 -10.60 -3.43 -22.76
CA GLY A 230 -11.27 -2.25 -23.32
C GLY A 230 -11.27 -1.02 -22.41
N SER A 231 -11.82 0.08 -22.93
CA SER A 231 -11.73 1.41 -22.31
C SER A 231 -12.56 1.57 -21.04
N GLU A 232 -13.67 0.83 -20.90
CA GLU A 232 -14.47 0.86 -19.67
C GLU A 232 -13.69 0.31 -18.46
N ALA A 233 -12.88 -0.73 -18.67
CA ALA A 233 -12.01 -1.28 -17.64
C ALA A 233 -10.87 -0.32 -17.27
N VAL A 234 -10.31 0.39 -18.25
CA VAL A 234 -9.32 1.45 -18.02
C VAL A 234 -9.93 2.57 -17.18
N GLN A 235 -11.14 3.03 -17.54
CA GLN A 235 -11.82 4.06 -16.76
C GLN A 235 -12.13 3.58 -15.34
N ALA A 236 -12.49 2.30 -15.16
CA ALA A 236 -12.76 1.75 -13.84
C ALA A 236 -11.50 1.76 -12.94
N ILE A 237 -10.32 1.44 -13.47
CA ILE A 237 -9.08 1.49 -12.69
C ILE A 237 -8.60 2.93 -12.44
N GLN A 238 -8.76 3.82 -13.42
CA GLN A 238 -8.41 5.24 -13.26
C GLN A 238 -9.26 5.92 -12.18
N ASN A 239 -10.57 5.68 -12.19
CA ASN A 239 -11.48 6.16 -11.15
C ASN A 239 -11.14 5.57 -9.77
N LEU A 240 -10.73 4.31 -9.72
CA LEU A 240 -10.29 3.67 -8.47
C LEU A 240 -9.04 4.36 -7.92
N ILE A 241 -8.04 4.60 -8.77
CA ILE A 241 -6.80 5.30 -8.42
C ILE A 241 -7.11 6.72 -7.94
N GLU A 242 -7.98 7.44 -8.65
CA GLU A 242 -8.38 8.81 -8.32
C GLU A 242 -9.09 8.91 -6.99
N GLU A 243 -10.08 8.03 -6.75
CA GLU A 243 -10.80 8.00 -5.48
C GLU A 243 -9.83 7.63 -4.36
N ALA A 244 -8.98 6.62 -4.55
CA ALA A 244 -8.01 6.21 -3.57
C ALA A 244 -7.03 7.35 -3.21
N SER A 245 -6.75 8.28 -4.13
CA SER A 245 -5.73 9.32 -3.93
C SER A 245 -6.28 10.57 -3.25
N GLY A 246 -7.56 10.57 -2.85
CA GLY A 246 -8.19 11.79 -2.33
C GLY A 246 -8.66 12.74 -3.42
N GLY A 247 -8.77 12.29 -4.68
CA GLY A 247 -8.97 13.18 -5.83
C GLY A 247 -7.74 14.01 -6.18
N LEU A 248 -6.59 13.71 -5.56
CA LEU A 248 -5.29 14.25 -5.91
C LEU A 248 -4.77 13.46 -7.11
N TYR A 249 -5.42 13.65 -8.25
CA TYR A 249 -4.87 13.17 -9.51
C TYR A 249 -3.77 14.15 -9.94
N LEU A 250 -2.56 13.62 -10.11
CA LEU A 250 -1.35 14.34 -10.51
C LEU A 250 -1.26 14.52 -12.02
#